data_AF-A0A7S4RGU1-F1
#
_entry.id   AF-A0A7S4RGU1-F1
#
_cell.length_a   1.000
_cell.length_b   1.000
_cell.length_c   1.000
_cell.angle_alpha   90.00
_cell.angle_beta   90.00
_cell.angle_gamma   90.00
#
_symmetry.space_group_name_H-M   'P 1'
#
loop_
_entity.id
_entity.type
_entity.pdbx_description
1 polymer ?
#
loop_
_entity_poly.entity_id
_entity_poly.type
_entity_poly.pdbx_seq_one_letter_code
_entity_poly.pdbx_strand_id
1 'polypeptide(L)'
;VIHRPLLQAIAAASIPLRPEFGAQDLANTPWSLAMLRMSNRPLLAALSAQAITRSHEFLTQHLANTAWSLAILGYSDVPLMNAISSSAIAKMPQFAHCELANMAWAVAELRFADGPLRDALSAAAMSKISEGDAQGVAALIDAGLGSPPLADFLEAAAGDFAAACPATPAGWLEADRRIFMCLRVDGLGACGAQLLLCRWRAVEACAELRTRAVAAAGAAVEVAPAGAWAFLECDVWPGPGAARVSGSWTLLPAEADASEPWWDSSSPLRAFPLALHTSVNRAACTEFRLLSRLAVELSGAAEQQRGRELRAFIPRGVVRLFVSQPPCLSCLAAVRQFQLLFPGISLAVLFGRGR
;
A
#
# COMPACT_ATOMS: atom_id res chain seq x y z
N VAL A 1 15.85 7.13 15.91
CA VAL A 1 15.72 8.61 16.02
C VAL A 1 16.37 9.25 14.80
N ILE A 2 15.62 10.03 14.01
CA ILE A 2 16.17 10.74 12.84
C ILE A 2 16.77 12.08 13.31
N HIS A 3 18.08 12.26 13.19
CA HIS A 3 18.77 13.48 13.63
C HIS A 3 18.68 14.59 12.56
N ARG A 4 17.55 15.31 12.53
CA ARG A 4 17.23 16.31 11.49
C ARG A 4 18.30 17.39 11.27
N PRO A 5 18.91 18.01 12.29
CA PRO A 5 19.92 19.05 12.07
C PRO A 5 21.16 18.55 11.32
N LEU A 6 21.67 17.37 11.71
CA LEU A 6 22.76 16.68 11.01
C LEU A 6 22.40 16.42 9.54
N LEU A 7 21.20 15.92 9.26
CA LEU A 7 20.79 15.63 7.87
C LEU A 7 20.63 16.91 7.04
N GLN A 8 20.21 18.02 7.64
CA GLN A 8 20.22 19.33 6.99
C GLN A 8 21.64 19.83 6.71
N ALA A 9 22.57 19.65 7.65
CA ALA A 9 23.97 20.01 7.48
C ALA A 9 24.65 19.17 6.38
N ILE A 10 24.40 17.86 6.35
CA ILE A 10 24.86 16.97 5.27
C ILE A 10 24.32 17.47 3.93
N ALA A 11 23.02 17.75 3.84
CA ALA A 11 22.43 18.22 2.59
C ALA A 11 23.01 19.57 2.11
N ALA A 12 23.29 20.50 3.04
CA ALA A 12 23.95 21.76 2.73
C ALA A 12 25.39 21.54 2.23
N ALA A 13 26.14 20.63 2.85
CA ALA A 13 27.50 20.29 2.45
C ALA A 13 27.57 19.52 1.10
N SER A 14 26.54 18.75 0.76
CA SER A 14 26.47 18.03 -0.53
C SER A 14 26.30 18.96 -1.73
N ILE A 15 25.65 20.14 -1.58
CA ILE A 15 25.41 21.06 -2.69
C ILE A 15 26.71 21.53 -3.39
N PRO A 16 27.74 22.03 -2.67
CA PRO A 16 29.00 22.41 -3.31
C PRO A 16 29.83 21.21 -3.79
N LEU A 17 29.71 20.05 -3.15
CA LEU A 17 30.45 18.82 -3.51
C LEU A 17 29.83 18.06 -4.70
N ARG A 18 28.62 18.43 -5.12
CA ARG A 18 27.91 17.75 -6.21
C ARG A 18 28.76 17.52 -7.47
N PRO A 19 29.68 18.40 -7.94
CA PRO A 19 30.46 18.13 -9.15
C PRO A 19 31.26 16.82 -9.10
N GLU A 20 31.57 16.32 -7.90
CA GLU A 20 32.30 15.07 -7.66
C GLU A 20 31.39 13.82 -7.69
N PHE A 21 30.06 13.99 -7.65
CA PHE A 21 29.10 12.89 -7.56
C PHE A 21 29.04 12.12 -8.88
N GLY A 22 29.17 10.80 -8.85
CA GLY A 22 28.92 9.92 -9.98
C GLY A 22 27.42 9.67 -10.23
N ALA A 23 27.10 8.91 -11.29
CA ALA A 23 25.71 8.53 -11.60
C ALA A 23 25.01 7.82 -10.43
N GLN A 24 25.75 6.97 -9.70
CA GLN A 24 25.24 6.28 -8.52
C GLN A 24 24.93 7.25 -7.37
N ASP A 25 25.80 8.22 -7.10
CA ASP A 25 25.59 9.22 -6.04
C ASP A 25 24.39 10.12 -6.33
N LEU A 26 24.23 10.51 -7.61
CA LEU A 26 23.09 11.32 -8.07
C LEU A 26 21.75 10.57 -7.99
N ALA A 27 21.76 9.23 -8.03
CA ALA A 27 20.55 8.41 -7.84
C ALA A 27 20.30 8.05 -6.36
N ASN A 28 21.36 7.72 -5.62
CA ASN A 28 21.26 7.28 -4.22
C ASN A 28 20.98 8.42 -3.25
N THR A 29 21.41 9.65 -3.56
CA THR A 29 21.15 10.80 -2.68
C THR A 29 19.66 11.15 -2.62
N PRO A 30 18.93 11.33 -3.75
CA PRO A 30 17.47 11.48 -3.73
C PRO A 30 16.76 10.27 -3.11
N TRP A 31 17.24 9.05 -3.37
CA TRP A 31 16.67 7.84 -2.77
C TRP A 31 16.79 7.83 -1.25
N SER A 32 17.96 8.23 -0.73
CA SER A 32 18.19 8.36 0.71
C SER A 32 17.27 9.41 1.33
N LEU A 33 17.09 10.55 0.66
CA LEU A 33 16.13 11.59 1.09
C LEU A 33 14.69 11.06 1.11
N ALA A 34 14.30 10.28 0.10
CA ALA A 34 13.00 9.64 0.00
C ALA A 34 12.77 8.64 1.14
N MET A 35 13.74 7.78 1.43
CA MET A 35 13.70 6.82 2.55
C MET A 35 13.62 7.53 3.91
N LEU A 36 14.35 8.63 4.08
CA LEU A 36 14.36 9.45 5.29
C LEU A 36 13.14 10.38 5.41
N ARG A 37 12.27 10.42 4.38
CA ARG A 37 11.11 11.34 4.29
C ARG A 37 11.54 12.80 4.50
N MET A 38 12.68 13.16 3.92
CA MET A 38 13.24 14.50 4.04
C MET A 38 13.24 15.19 2.68
N SER A 39 12.36 16.17 2.52
CA SER A 39 12.38 17.05 1.35
C SER A 39 13.38 18.19 1.59
N ASN A 40 14.48 18.19 0.85
CA ASN A 40 15.43 19.31 0.79
C ASN A 40 15.43 19.86 -0.65
N ARG A 41 14.56 20.85 -0.91
CA ARG A 41 14.39 21.41 -2.26
C ARG A 41 15.69 22.00 -2.84
N PRO A 42 16.54 22.73 -2.09
CA PRO A 42 17.82 23.21 -2.61
C PRO A 42 18.74 22.09 -3.09
N LEU A 43 18.89 21.02 -2.29
CA LEU A 43 19.71 19.87 -2.69
C LEU A 43 19.09 19.13 -3.90
N LEU A 44 17.78 18.90 -3.91
CA LEU A 44 17.09 18.25 -5.04
C LEU A 44 17.26 19.03 -6.34
N ALA A 45 17.13 20.36 -6.31
CA ALA A 45 17.35 21.21 -7.48
C ALA A 45 18.82 21.12 -7.97
N ALA A 46 19.77 21.10 -7.04
CA ALA A 46 21.20 21.02 -7.38
C ALA A 46 21.57 19.65 -7.98
N LEU A 47 21.04 18.55 -7.42
CA LEU A 47 21.21 17.19 -7.95
C LEU A 47 20.54 17.04 -9.31
N SER A 48 19.34 17.62 -9.48
CA SER A 48 18.61 17.60 -10.75
C SER A 48 19.40 18.25 -11.88
N ALA A 49 19.92 19.46 -11.66
CA ALA A 49 20.70 20.17 -12.67
C ALA A 49 21.90 19.34 -13.18
N GLN A 50 22.52 18.55 -12.30
CA GLN A 50 23.63 17.68 -12.66
C GLN A 50 23.18 16.33 -13.25
N ALA A 51 22.10 15.77 -12.75
CA ALA A 51 21.53 14.53 -13.27
C ALA A 51 20.99 14.71 -14.70
N ILE A 52 20.46 15.88 -15.06
CA ILE A 52 20.01 16.18 -16.42
C ILE A 52 21.15 15.98 -17.43
N THR A 53 22.33 16.54 -17.16
CA THR A 53 23.48 16.48 -18.09
C THR A 53 24.13 15.09 -18.13
N ARG A 54 23.96 14.29 -17.08
CA ARG A 54 24.61 12.98 -16.90
C ARG A 54 23.66 11.78 -16.94
N SER A 55 22.38 12.00 -17.22
CA SER A 55 21.35 10.95 -17.28
C SER A 55 21.72 9.80 -18.22
N HIS A 56 22.48 10.08 -19.29
CA HIS A 56 22.98 9.07 -20.21
C HIS A 56 23.97 8.08 -19.57
N GLU A 57 24.68 8.46 -18.50
CA GLU A 57 25.60 7.61 -17.74
C GLU A 57 24.87 6.70 -16.72
N PHE A 58 23.58 6.93 -16.48
CA PHE A 58 22.82 6.19 -15.49
C PHE A 58 22.55 4.77 -15.98
N LEU A 59 22.71 3.79 -15.06
CA LEU A 59 22.16 2.46 -15.23
C LEU A 59 20.63 2.51 -15.16
N THR A 60 19.95 1.47 -15.66
CA THR A 60 18.48 1.36 -15.63
C THR A 60 17.93 1.48 -14.21
N GLN A 61 18.59 0.83 -13.24
CA GLN A 61 18.27 0.97 -11.81
C GLN A 61 18.36 2.41 -11.33
N HIS A 62 19.39 3.16 -11.74
CA HIS A 62 19.57 4.56 -11.33
C HIS A 62 18.42 5.42 -11.87
N LEU A 63 18.04 5.24 -13.15
CA LEU A 63 16.91 5.94 -13.76
C LEU A 63 15.61 5.69 -13.02
N ALA A 64 15.28 4.41 -12.76
CA ALA A 64 14.08 4.02 -12.04
C ALA A 64 14.07 4.54 -10.59
N ASN A 65 15.20 4.43 -9.88
CA ASN A 65 15.33 4.91 -8.50
C ASN A 65 15.23 6.43 -8.40
N THR A 66 15.84 7.18 -9.32
CA THR A 66 15.71 8.65 -9.33
C THR A 66 14.25 9.05 -9.55
N ALA A 67 13.58 8.52 -10.57
CA ALA A 67 12.16 8.80 -10.82
C ALA A 67 11.28 8.45 -9.61
N TRP A 68 11.47 7.25 -9.02
CA TRP A 68 10.77 6.81 -7.83
C TRP A 68 11.01 7.74 -6.63
N SER A 69 12.24 8.22 -6.45
CA SER A 69 12.59 9.12 -5.35
C SER A 69 11.88 10.46 -5.48
N LEU A 70 11.81 11.02 -6.69
CA LEU A 70 11.08 12.26 -6.97
C LEU A 70 9.58 12.09 -6.68
N ALA A 71 9.02 10.96 -7.11
CA ALA A 71 7.63 10.58 -6.87
C ALA A 71 7.31 10.50 -5.38
N ILE A 72 8.13 9.79 -4.60
CA ILE A 72 7.99 9.67 -3.14
C ILE A 72 8.12 11.02 -2.43
N LEU A 73 9.00 11.88 -2.90
CA LEU A 73 9.23 13.21 -2.33
C LEU A 73 8.19 14.25 -2.80
N GLY A 74 7.30 13.90 -3.73
CA GLY A 74 6.37 14.83 -4.36
C GLY A 74 7.08 16.00 -5.06
N TYR A 75 8.28 15.75 -5.61
CA TYR A 75 9.10 16.76 -6.26
C TYR A 75 8.95 16.67 -7.78
N SER A 76 8.17 17.57 -8.36
CA SER A 76 7.95 17.64 -9.80
C SER A 76 9.10 18.40 -10.48
N ASP A 77 9.91 17.68 -11.26
CA ASP A 77 10.99 18.24 -12.09
C ASP A 77 10.86 17.72 -13.52
N VAL A 78 10.13 18.47 -14.35
CA VAL A 78 9.85 18.08 -15.74
C VAL A 78 11.12 17.97 -16.59
N PRO A 79 12.10 18.91 -16.53
CA PRO A 79 13.36 18.75 -17.25
C PRO A 79 14.12 17.47 -16.91
N LEU A 80 14.24 17.12 -15.63
CA LEU A 80 14.89 15.87 -15.22
C LEU A 80 14.10 14.65 -15.67
N MET A 81 12.77 14.66 -15.56
CA MET A 81 11.93 13.55 -16.03
C MET A 81 12.04 13.34 -17.54
N ASN A 82 12.15 14.41 -18.35
CA ASN A 82 12.40 14.30 -19.79
C ASN A 82 13.77 13.66 -20.09
N ALA A 83 14.81 14.02 -19.33
CA ALA A 83 16.15 13.45 -19.49
C ALA A 83 16.20 11.96 -19.08
N ILE A 84 15.52 11.62 -17.98
CA ILE A 84 15.34 10.24 -17.51
C ILE A 84 14.57 9.44 -18.56
N SER A 85 13.46 9.97 -19.08
CA SER A 85 12.65 9.32 -20.12
C SER A 85 13.48 8.99 -21.36
N SER A 86 14.18 9.98 -21.90
CA SER A 86 15.03 9.81 -23.08
C SER A 86 16.09 8.72 -22.87
N SER A 87 16.73 8.74 -21.70
CA SER A 87 17.75 7.74 -21.33
C SER A 87 17.15 6.35 -21.07
N ALA A 88 15.94 6.28 -20.51
CA ALA A 88 15.24 5.05 -20.23
C ALA A 88 14.78 4.37 -21.52
N ILE A 89 14.22 5.12 -22.47
CA ILE A 89 13.84 4.61 -23.80
C ILE A 89 15.06 4.02 -24.49
N ALA A 90 16.20 4.73 -24.51
CA ALA A 90 17.43 4.25 -25.12
C ALA A 90 17.99 2.95 -24.48
N LYS A 91 17.68 2.72 -23.20
CA LYS A 91 18.15 1.55 -22.43
C LYS A 91 17.05 0.52 -22.15
N MET A 92 15.84 0.68 -22.71
CA MET A 92 14.66 -0.12 -22.38
C MET A 92 14.90 -1.64 -22.43
N PRO A 93 15.64 -2.20 -23.42
CA PRO A 93 15.95 -3.63 -23.44
C PRO A 93 16.73 -4.14 -22.23
N GLN A 94 17.44 -3.27 -21.51
CA GLN A 94 18.28 -3.60 -20.35
C GLN A 94 17.52 -3.57 -19.02
N PHE A 95 16.32 -2.98 -18.98
CA PHE A 95 15.56 -2.87 -17.73
C PHE A 95 15.14 -4.23 -17.19
N ALA A 96 15.38 -4.48 -15.91
CA ALA A 96 14.77 -5.60 -15.20
C ALA A 96 13.26 -5.33 -14.98
N HIS A 97 12.45 -6.37 -14.81
CA HIS A 97 11.00 -6.20 -14.64
C HIS A 97 10.62 -5.31 -13.44
N CYS A 98 11.35 -5.42 -12.32
CA CYS A 98 11.12 -4.55 -11.15
C CYS A 98 11.45 -3.06 -11.44
N GLU A 99 12.43 -2.79 -12.30
CA GLU A 99 12.79 -1.43 -12.71
C GLU A 99 11.73 -0.83 -13.64
N LEU A 100 11.14 -1.64 -14.53
CA LEU A 100 10.00 -1.25 -15.36
C LEU A 100 8.80 -0.85 -14.48
N ALA A 101 8.48 -1.68 -13.49
CA ALA A 101 7.39 -1.43 -12.55
C ALA A 101 7.62 -0.14 -11.74
N ASN A 102 8.85 0.05 -11.21
CA ASN A 102 9.19 1.26 -10.45
C ASN A 102 9.12 2.53 -11.31
N MET A 103 9.61 2.48 -12.55
CA MET A 103 9.53 3.59 -13.49
C MET A 103 8.07 3.91 -13.84
N ALA A 104 7.27 2.90 -14.19
CA ALA A 104 5.86 3.07 -14.53
C ALA A 104 5.06 3.68 -13.36
N TRP A 105 5.28 3.15 -12.15
CA TRP A 105 4.67 3.70 -10.94
C TRP A 105 5.07 5.16 -10.72
N ALA A 106 6.37 5.48 -10.82
CA ALA A 106 6.86 6.85 -10.62
C ALA A 106 6.28 7.84 -11.63
N VAL A 107 6.20 7.45 -12.91
CA VAL A 107 5.63 8.27 -13.98
C VAL A 107 4.14 8.54 -13.74
N ALA A 108 3.38 7.52 -13.34
CA ALA A 108 1.97 7.67 -12.98
C ALA A 108 1.78 8.55 -11.74
N GLU A 109 2.61 8.32 -10.72
CA GLU A 109 2.61 9.04 -9.45
C GLU A 109 2.87 10.54 -9.62
N LEU A 110 3.86 10.88 -10.46
CA LEU A 110 4.20 12.26 -10.81
C LEU A 110 3.24 12.90 -11.82
N ARG A 111 2.28 12.13 -12.35
CA ARG A 111 1.42 12.53 -13.48
C ARG A 111 2.23 13.03 -14.68
N PHE A 112 3.38 12.43 -14.91
CA PHE A 112 4.27 12.78 -16.00
C PHE A 112 3.77 12.14 -17.30
N ALA A 113 3.36 12.98 -18.25
CA ALA A 113 2.77 12.54 -19.51
C ALA A 113 3.86 12.40 -20.59
N ASP A 114 4.33 11.17 -20.79
CA ASP A 114 5.28 10.81 -21.85
C ASP A 114 4.79 9.55 -22.57
N GLY A 115 4.14 9.74 -23.72
CA GLY A 115 3.60 8.65 -24.54
C GLY A 115 4.67 7.64 -24.97
N PRO A 116 5.77 8.07 -25.62
CA PRO A 116 6.86 7.18 -26.03
C PRO A 116 7.43 6.34 -24.88
N LEU A 117 7.65 6.92 -23.70
CA LEU A 117 8.13 6.16 -22.54
C LEU A 117 7.10 5.11 -22.09
N ARG A 118 5.83 5.49 -22.02
CA ARG A 118 4.74 4.58 -21.61
C ARG A 118 4.60 3.40 -22.58
N ASP A 119 4.67 3.66 -23.88
CA ASP A 119 4.61 2.63 -24.91
C ASP A 119 5.82 1.68 -24.79
N ALA A 120 7.02 2.22 -24.59
CA ALA A 120 8.23 1.45 -24.40
C ALA A 120 8.20 0.59 -23.12
N LEU A 121 7.71 1.15 -22.00
CA LEU A 121 7.51 0.41 -20.74
C LEU A 121 6.50 -0.73 -20.91
N SER A 122 5.36 -0.45 -21.55
CA SER A 122 4.32 -1.45 -21.80
C SER A 122 4.83 -2.59 -22.68
N ALA A 123 5.53 -2.27 -23.78
CA ALA A 123 6.11 -3.28 -24.67
C ALA A 123 7.17 -4.13 -23.96
N ALA A 124 8.07 -3.50 -23.20
CA ALA A 124 9.11 -4.20 -22.45
C ALA A 124 8.53 -5.10 -21.36
N ALA A 125 7.53 -4.62 -20.61
CA ALA A 125 6.85 -5.41 -19.57
C ALA A 125 6.20 -6.67 -20.14
N MET A 126 5.51 -6.57 -21.28
CA MET A 126 4.94 -7.75 -21.94
C MET A 126 6.02 -8.74 -22.41
N SER A 127 7.13 -8.24 -22.95
CA SER A 127 8.22 -9.11 -23.43
C SER A 127 8.93 -9.87 -22.29
N LYS A 128 8.89 -9.33 -21.07
CA LYS A 128 9.58 -9.86 -19.88
C LYS A 128 8.62 -10.35 -18.80
N ILE A 129 7.36 -10.60 -19.14
CA ILE A 129 6.31 -10.93 -18.16
C ILE A 129 6.67 -12.16 -17.31
N SER A 130 7.39 -13.14 -17.87
CA SER A 130 7.87 -14.33 -17.14
C SER A 130 8.94 -14.05 -16.09
N GLU A 131 9.60 -12.89 -16.16
CA GLU A 131 10.58 -12.41 -15.18
C GLU A 131 9.92 -11.55 -14.08
N GLY A 132 8.64 -11.21 -14.26
CA GLY A 132 7.89 -10.35 -13.36
C GLY A 132 7.38 -11.05 -12.11
N ASP A 133 7.21 -10.28 -11.05
CA ASP A 133 6.42 -10.65 -9.89
C ASP A 133 5.05 -9.95 -9.93
N ALA A 134 4.08 -10.47 -9.17
CA ALA A 134 2.72 -9.96 -9.18
C ALA A 134 2.59 -8.52 -8.67
N GLN A 135 3.52 -8.08 -7.81
CA GLN A 135 3.53 -6.71 -7.30
C GLN A 135 3.97 -5.72 -8.39
N GLY A 136 4.98 -6.09 -9.18
CA GLY A 136 5.45 -5.32 -10.33
C GLY A 136 4.42 -5.28 -11.46
N VAL A 137 3.78 -6.41 -11.77
CA VAL A 137 2.68 -6.48 -12.74
C VAL A 137 1.51 -5.60 -12.31
N ALA A 138 1.11 -5.64 -11.04
CA ALA A 138 0.08 -4.77 -10.50
C ALA A 138 0.44 -3.28 -10.64
N ALA A 139 1.69 -2.91 -10.34
CA ALA A 139 2.15 -1.52 -10.47
C ALA A 139 2.09 -1.00 -11.92
N LEU A 140 2.38 -1.86 -12.90
CA LEU A 140 2.25 -1.53 -14.33
C LEU A 140 0.79 -1.30 -14.72
N ILE A 141 -0.13 -2.19 -14.28
CA ILE A 141 -1.57 -2.05 -14.55
C ILE A 141 -2.12 -0.79 -13.89
N ASP A 142 -1.79 -0.54 -12.62
CA ASP A 142 -2.20 0.66 -11.88
C ASP A 142 -1.67 1.96 -12.52
N ALA A 143 -0.51 1.89 -13.20
CA ALA A 143 0.05 3.00 -13.99
C ALA A 143 -0.66 3.22 -15.34
N GLY A 144 -1.70 2.43 -15.64
CA GLY A 144 -2.44 2.47 -16.90
C GLY A 144 -1.68 1.85 -18.07
N LEU A 145 -0.77 0.91 -17.79
CA LEU A 145 -0.03 0.14 -18.80
C LEU A 145 -0.53 -1.32 -18.87
N GLY A 146 -1.80 -1.54 -18.52
CA GLY A 146 -2.41 -2.86 -18.53
C GLY A 146 -2.55 -3.43 -19.95
N SER A 147 -2.43 -4.75 -20.05
CA SER A 147 -2.69 -5.54 -21.25
C SER A 147 -3.33 -6.87 -20.83
N PRO A 148 -4.00 -7.61 -21.75
CA PRO A 148 -4.62 -8.89 -21.40
C PRO A 148 -3.64 -9.87 -20.72
N PRO A 149 -2.40 -10.08 -21.21
CA PRO A 149 -1.45 -10.97 -20.53
C PRO A 149 -1.08 -10.52 -19.10
N LEU A 150 -0.94 -9.21 -18.87
CA LEU A 150 -0.66 -8.68 -17.53
C LEU A 150 -1.87 -8.85 -16.60
N ALA A 151 -3.08 -8.65 -17.12
CA ALA A 151 -4.32 -8.87 -16.37
C ALA A 151 -4.47 -10.35 -15.99
N ASP A 152 -4.27 -11.27 -16.93
CA ASP A 152 -4.34 -12.72 -16.69
C ASP A 152 -3.31 -13.15 -15.62
N PHE A 153 -2.08 -12.63 -15.70
CA PHE A 153 -1.04 -12.89 -14.69
C PHE A 153 -1.48 -12.43 -13.30
N LEU A 154 -2.02 -11.22 -13.20
CA LEU A 154 -2.47 -10.67 -11.93
C LEU A 154 -3.68 -11.42 -11.37
N GLU A 155 -4.62 -11.82 -12.23
CA GLU A 155 -5.78 -12.63 -11.85
C GLU A 155 -5.36 -14.01 -11.31
N ALA A 156 -4.36 -14.64 -11.93
CA ALA A 156 -3.78 -15.89 -11.44
C ALA A 156 -3.15 -15.69 -10.05
N ALA A 157 -2.32 -14.66 -9.88
CA ALA A 157 -1.68 -14.37 -8.59
C ALA A 157 -2.70 -14.04 -7.46
N ALA A 158 -3.75 -13.28 -7.79
CA ALA A 158 -4.86 -13.04 -6.87
C ALA A 158 -5.61 -14.36 -6.54
N GLY A 159 -5.74 -15.25 -7.52
CA GLY A 159 -6.29 -16.59 -7.32
C GLY A 159 -5.47 -17.47 -6.39
N ASP A 160 -4.15 -17.48 -6.55
CA ASP A 160 -3.25 -18.24 -5.69
C ASP A 160 -3.31 -17.73 -4.23
N PHE A 161 -3.32 -16.41 -4.03
CA PHE A 161 -3.51 -15.85 -2.70
C PHE A 161 -4.87 -16.21 -2.09
N ALA A 162 -5.95 -16.10 -2.87
CA ALA A 162 -7.29 -16.46 -2.42
C ALA A 162 -7.42 -17.96 -2.10
N ALA A 163 -6.72 -18.83 -2.83
CA ALA A 163 -6.69 -20.27 -2.59
C ALA A 163 -5.86 -20.65 -1.36
N ALA A 164 -4.79 -19.89 -1.06
CA ALA A 164 -4.01 -20.07 0.15
C ALA A 164 -4.82 -19.72 1.41
N CYS A 165 -5.73 -18.73 1.32
CA CYS A 165 -6.54 -18.27 2.45
C CYS A 165 -7.48 -19.37 3.01
N PRO A 166 -7.46 -19.65 4.32
CA PRO A 166 -8.41 -20.57 4.94
C PRO A 166 -9.88 -20.17 4.72
N ALA A 167 -10.73 -21.17 4.50
CA ALA A 167 -12.16 -20.97 4.22
C ALA A 167 -13.02 -20.79 5.49
N THR A 168 -12.48 -21.08 6.67
CA THR A 168 -13.22 -21.04 7.95
C THR A 168 -12.45 -20.24 9.00
N PRO A 169 -13.15 -19.62 9.98
CA PRO A 169 -12.48 -18.92 11.08
C PRO A 169 -11.47 -19.78 11.86
N ALA A 170 -11.82 -21.05 12.13
CA ALA A 170 -10.91 -21.98 12.81
C ALA A 170 -9.63 -22.24 12.00
N GLY A 171 -9.74 -22.41 10.67
CA GLY A 171 -8.59 -22.60 9.80
C GLY A 171 -7.61 -21.42 9.84
N TRP A 172 -8.08 -20.19 10.06
CA TRP A 172 -7.22 -19.02 10.24
C TRP A 172 -6.45 -19.02 11.56
N LEU A 173 -7.07 -19.52 12.63
CA LEU A 173 -6.40 -19.67 13.94
C LEU A 173 -5.30 -20.73 13.89
N GLU A 174 -5.53 -21.81 13.14
CA GLU A 174 -4.62 -22.95 13.02
C GLU A 174 -3.52 -22.76 11.95
N ALA A 175 -3.72 -21.84 11.00
CA ALA A 175 -2.78 -21.62 9.89
C ALA A 175 -1.36 -21.27 10.38
N ASP A 176 -0.33 -21.84 9.72
CA ASP A 176 1.07 -21.43 9.87
C ASP A 176 1.19 -19.93 9.58
N ARG A 177 1.90 -19.19 10.43
CA ARG A 177 2.13 -17.74 10.25
C ARG A 177 2.83 -17.40 8.93
N ARG A 178 3.45 -18.36 8.26
CA ARG A 178 4.21 -18.21 7.01
C ARG A 178 3.43 -18.61 5.75
N ILE A 179 2.15 -18.93 5.88
CA ILE A 179 1.21 -19.22 4.78
C ILE A 179 1.41 -18.37 3.51
N PHE A 180 1.71 -17.07 3.65
CA PHE A 180 1.87 -16.16 2.50
C PHE A 180 3.32 -15.93 2.06
N MET A 181 4.31 -16.53 2.73
CA MET A 181 5.74 -16.31 2.40
C MET A 181 6.12 -16.83 1.02
N CYS A 182 5.47 -17.91 0.55
CA CYS A 182 5.74 -18.50 -0.75
C CYS A 182 5.27 -17.61 -1.92
N LEU A 183 4.34 -16.68 -1.69
CA LEU A 183 3.82 -15.79 -2.73
C LEU A 183 4.82 -14.70 -3.13
N ARG A 184 5.84 -14.45 -2.29
CA ARG A 184 6.93 -13.49 -2.56
C ARG A 184 6.48 -12.06 -2.90
N VAL A 185 5.30 -11.66 -2.44
CA VAL A 185 4.73 -10.32 -2.63
C VAL A 185 4.12 -9.79 -1.32
N ASP A 186 4.12 -8.47 -1.15
CA ASP A 186 3.49 -7.81 0.00
C ASP A 186 2.09 -7.26 -0.33
N GLY A 187 1.85 -6.93 -1.61
CA GLY A 187 0.58 -6.38 -2.08
C GLY A 187 0.44 -6.58 -3.59
N LEU A 188 -0.79 -6.44 -4.07
CA LEU A 188 -1.16 -6.61 -5.48
C LEU A 188 -1.71 -5.31 -6.09
N GLY A 189 -1.25 -4.16 -5.59
CA GLY A 189 -1.73 -2.85 -6.05
C GLY A 189 -3.23 -2.63 -5.84
N ALA A 190 -3.77 -1.59 -6.45
CA ALA A 190 -5.19 -1.25 -6.43
C ALA A 190 -6.01 -2.28 -7.21
N CYS A 191 -5.56 -2.62 -8.42
CA CYS A 191 -6.23 -3.60 -9.28
C CYS A 191 -6.35 -4.99 -8.64
N GLY A 192 -5.27 -5.54 -8.07
CA GLY A 192 -5.30 -6.87 -7.46
C GLY A 192 -6.06 -6.90 -6.13
N ALA A 193 -5.99 -5.83 -5.33
CA ALA A 193 -6.84 -5.69 -4.16
C ALA A 193 -8.33 -5.69 -4.55
N GLN A 194 -8.71 -5.00 -5.64
CA GLN A 194 -10.08 -5.00 -6.14
C GLN A 194 -10.52 -6.39 -6.63
N LEU A 195 -9.66 -7.12 -7.36
CA LEU A 195 -9.94 -8.50 -7.78
C LEU A 195 -10.26 -9.42 -6.60
N LEU A 196 -9.49 -9.32 -5.51
CA LEU A 196 -9.70 -10.11 -4.30
C LEU A 196 -11.01 -9.75 -3.60
N LEU A 197 -11.29 -8.45 -3.45
CA LEU A 197 -12.54 -7.99 -2.85
C LEU A 197 -13.78 -8.45 -3.66
N CYS A 198 -13.71 -8.36 -4.99
CA CYS A 198 -14.75 -8.88 -5.88
C CYS A 198 -14.95 -10.40 -5.70
N ARG A 199 -13.84 -11.17 -5.66
CA ARG A 199 -13.87 -12.63 -5.47
C ARG A 199 -14.50 -13.03 -4.13
N TRP A 200 -14.28 -12.24 -3.08
CA TRP A 200 -14.86 -12.45 -1.76
C TRP A 200 -16.21 -11.77 -1.54
N ARG A 201 -16.79 -11.18 -2.59
CA ARG A 201 -18.09 -10.50 -2.55
C ARG A 201 -18.16 -9.40 -1.49
N ALA A 202 -17.04 -8.69 -1.28
CA ALA A 202 -17.09 -7.45 -0.51
C ALA A 202 -17.98 -6.44 -1.25
N VAL A 203 -18.81 -5.71 -0.50
CA VAL A 203 -19.74 -4.75 -1.09
C VAL A 203 -18.94 -3.55 -1.59
N GLU A 204 -19.27 -3.06 -2.79
CA GLU A 204 -18.65 -1.83 -3.28
C GLU A 204 -19.08 -0.66 -2.38
N ALA A 205 -18.10 0.07 -1.87
CA ALA A 205 -18.34 1.23 -1.04
C ALA A 205 -18.72 2.44 -1.90
N CYS A 206 -19.73 3.20 -1.46
CA CYS A 206 -20.18 4.39 -2.19
C CYS A 206 -19.15 5.52 -2.12
N ALA A 207 -19.15 6.40 -3.13
CA ALA A 207 -18.21 7.51 -3.23
C ALA A 207 -18.28 8.46 -2.03
N GLU A 208 -19.44 8.59 -1.39
CA GLU A 208 -19.67 9.40 -0.21
C GLU A 208 -18.86 8.93 1.00
N LEU A 209 -18.45 7.65 1.05
CA LEU A 209 -17.57 7.14 2.11
C LEU A 209 -16.22 7.88 2.11
N ARG A 210 -15.64 8.13 0.92
CA ARG A 210 -14.38 8.87 0.79
C ARG A 210 -14.54 10.28 1.36
N THR A 211 -15.62 10.96 1.00
CA THR A 211 -15.91 12.31 1.48
C THR A 211 -16.02 12.35 3.00
N ARG A 212 -16.74 11.40 3.61
CA ARG A 212 -16.83 11.29 5.08
C ARG A 212 -15.48 10.97 5.72
N ALA A 213 -14.73 10.03 5.16
CA ALA A 213 -13.41 9.65 5.66
C ALA A 213 -12.43 10.82 5.66
N VAL A 214 -12.36 11.57 4.56
CA VAL A 214 -11.51 12.77 4.43
C VAL A 214 -11.97 13.87 5.41
N ALA A 215 -13.28 14.10 5.52
CA ALA A 215 -13.82 15.06 6.48
C ALA A 215 -13.49 14.67 7.94
N ALA A 216 -13.60 13.39 8.29
CA ALA A 216 -13.31 12.87 9.63
C ALA A 216 -11.81 12.93 9.97
N ALA A 217 -10.95 12.74 8.98
CA ALA A 217 -9.50 12.83 9.17
C ALA A 217 -9.00 14.28 9.19
N GLY A 218 -9.75 15.21 8.61
CA GLY A 218 -9.50 16.65 8.68
C GLY A 218 -8.11 17.07 8.19
N ALA A 219 -7.58 18.16 8.74
CA ALA A 219 -6.23 18.64 8.43
C ALA A 219 -5.11 17.69 8.89
N ALA A 220 -5.42 16.72 9.76
CA ALA A 220 -4.42 15.80 10.30
C ALA A 220 -3.82 14.89 9.21
N VAL A 221 -4.53 14.64 8.10
CA VAL A 221 -3.99 13.90 6.95
C VAL A 221 -2.87 14.65 6.23
N GLU A 222 -2.92 15.99 6.21
CA GLU A 222 -1.90 16.81 5.55
C GLU A 222 -0.58 16.83 6.32
N VAL A 223 -0.66 16.65 7.64
CA VAL A 223 0.48 16.70 8.57
C VAL A 223 0.93 15.29 9.00
N ALA A 224 0.12 14.27 8.74
CA ALA A 224 0.41 12.89 9.11
C ALA A 224 1.72 12.39 8.44
N PRO A 225 2.53 11.59 9.14
CA PRO A 225 3.69 10.96 8.54
C PRO A 225 3.29 10.01 7.40
N ALA A 226 4.23 9.77 6.49
CA ALA A 226 4.01 8.89 5.35
C ALA A 226 3.54 7.48 5.79
N GLY A 227 2.39 7.06 5.27
CA GLY A 227 1.78 5.76 5.54
C GLY A 227 0.29 5.77 5.22
N ALA A 228 -0.30 4.59 5.08
CA ALA A 228 -1.74 4.46 4.86
C ALA A 228 -2.50 4.77 6.17
N TRP A 229 -3.45 5.70 6.09
CA TRP A 229 -4.43 5.93 7.15
C TRP A 229 -5.73 5.24 6.75
N ALA A 230 -6.55 4.92 7.76
CA ALA A 230 -7.82 4.26 7.55
C ALA A 230 -8.93 4.94 8.35
N PHE A 231 -10.15 4.81 7.84
CA PHE A 231 -11.39 5.24 8.47
C PHE A 231 -12.38 4.09 8.44
N LEU A 232 -13.00 3.77 9.57
CA LEU A 232 -14.03 2.75 9.66
C LEU A 232 -15.28 3.38 10.24
N GLU A 233 -16.42 3.19 9.60
CA GLU A 233 -17.73 3.43 10.19
C GLU A 233 -18.52 2.12 10.23
N CYS A 234 -19.30 1.92 11.28
CA CYS A 234 -20.16 0.75 11.37
C CYS A 234 -21.50 1.10 11.99
N ASP A 235 -22.47 0.26 11.64
CA ASP A 235 -23.76 0.20 12.27
C ASP A 235 -24.19 -1.27 12.31
N VAL A 236 -23.90 -1.92 13.44
CA VAL A 236 -24.02 -3.36 13.61
C VAL A 236 -24.87 -3.66 14.83
N TRP A 237 -25.86 -4.52 14.64
CA TRP A 237 -26.64 -5.13 15.70
C TRP A 237 -26.01 -6.47 16.10
N PRO A 238 -25.41 -6.59 17.30
CA PRO A 238 -24.73 -7.83 17.71
C PRO A 238 -25.70 -8.94 18.07
N GLY A 239 -26.92 -8.61 18.49
CA GLY A 239 -27.99 -9.55 18.81
C GLY A 239 -28.92 -9.09 19.92
N PRO A 240 -29.93 -9.91 20.27
CA PRO A 240 -30.90 -9.59 21.31
C PRO A 240 -30.24 -9.27 22.66
N GLY A 241 -30.64 -8.17 23.30
CA GLY A 241 -30.11 -7.77 24.60
C GLY A 241 -28.70 -7.15 24.59
N ALA A 242 -28.04 -7.07 23.43
CA ALA A 242 -26.80 -6.30 23.27
C ALA A 242 -27.11 -4.89 22.76
N ALA A 243 -26.34 -3.91 23.24
CA ALA A 243 -26.36 -2.57 22.67
C ALA A 243 -25.86 -2.61 21.22
N ARG A 244 -26.41 -1.73 20.39
CA ARG A 244 -26.00 -1.60 18.98
C ARG A 244 -24.60 -0.98 18.91
N VAL A 245 -23.72 -1.58 18.12
CA VAL A 245 -22.35 -1.08 17.89
C VAL A 245 -22.40 -0.14 16.69
N SER A 246 -22.40 1.15 16.96
CA SER A 246 -22.49 2.20 15.94
C SER A 246 -21.48 3.30 16.23
N GLY A 247 -20.72 3.71 15.21
CA GLY A 247 -19.70 4.72 15.37
C GLY A 247 -18.78 4.84 14.16
N SER A 248 -17.81 5.75 14.27
CA SER A 248 -16.76 5.92 13.27
C SER A 248 -15.42 6.21 13.93
N TRP A 249 -14.35 5.66 13.37
CA TRP A 249 -13.00 5.81 13.88
C TRP A 249 -12.02 6.07 12.74
N THR A 250 -11.17 7.07 12.92
CA THR A 250 -10.04 7.37 12.04
C THR A 250 -8.76 6.94 12.74
N LEU A 251 -7.81 6.37 12.00
CA LEU A 251 -6.50 6.01 12.52
C LEU A 251 -5.39 6.49 11.58
N LEU A 252 -4.47 7.28 12.11
CA LEU A 252 -3.32 7.82 11.37
C LEU A 252 -2.05 6.98 11.62
N PRO A 253 -1.06 6.97 10.69
CA PRO A 253 0.16 6.17 10.83
C PRO A 253 1.02 6.50 12.06
N ALA A 254 0.99 7.75 12.55
CA ALA A 254 1.77 8.19 13.72
C ALA A 254 1.16 7.76 15.07
N GLU A 255 -0.14 7.46 15.10
CA GLU A 255 -0.87 7.08 16.32
C GLU A 255 -0.69 5.57 16.64
N ALA A 256 0.34 4.95 16.05
CA ALA A 256 0.73 3.57 16.33
C ALA A 256 1.67 3.43 17.54
N ASP A 257 2.13 4.54 18.14
CA ASP A 257 3.02 4.53 19.31
C ASP A 257 2.35 5.11 20.57
N ALA A 258 1.26 4.48 21.00
CA ALA A 258 0.65 4.75 22.30
C ALA A 258 0.07 3.45 22.87
N SER A 259 0.88 2.73 23.64
CA SER A 259 0.57 1.43 24.30
C SER A 259 0.24 0.27 23.34
N GLU A 260 0.54 -0.97 23.76
CA GLU A 260 -0.03 -2.16 23.11
C GLU A 260 -1.55 -1.96 23.02
N PRO A 261 -2.16 -2.12 21.83
CA PRO A 261 -3.60 -2.00 21.73
C PRO A 261 -4.22 -3.04 22.67
N TRP A 262 -5.16 -2.63 23.53
CA TRP A 262 -5.86 -3.54 24.46
C TRP A 262 -6.49 -4.77 23.78
N TRP A 263 -6.74 -4.69 22.47
CA TRP A 263 -7.29 -5.77 21.66
C TRP A 263 -6.24 -6.74 21.10
N ASP A 264 -4.93 -6.47 21.16
CA ASP A 264 -3.91 -7.25 20.44
C ASP A 264 -3.84 -8.71 20.93
N SER A 265 -4.01 -8.94 22.24
CA SER A 265 -4.06 -10.28 22.83
C SER A 265 -5.41 -10.97 22.71
N SER A 266 -6.48 -10.23 22.37
CA SER A 266 -7.87 -10.71 22.39
C SER A 266 -8.52 -10.73 21.01
N SER A 267 -7.84 -10.20 19.98
CA SER A 267 -8.37 -10.13 18.62
C SER A 267 -8.56 -11.52 18.04
N PRO A 268 -9.75 -11.83 17.48
CA PRO A 268 -9.95 -13.06 16.74
C PRO A 268 -9.30 -13.01 15.34
N LEU A 269 -8.78 -11.84 14.92
CA LEU A 269 -8.08 -11.66 13.65
C LEU A 269 -6.57 -11.83 13.85
N ARG A 270 -5.91 -12.43 12.85
CA ARG A 270 -4.45 -12.60 12.84
C ARG A 270 -3.82 -11.84 11.69
N ALA A 271 -2.77 -11.08 12.02
CA ALA A 271 -1.88 -10.50 11.04
C ALA A 271 -0.82 -11.52 10.62
N PHE A 272 -0.51 -11.56 9.33
CA PHE A 272 0.45 -12.50 8.76
C PHE A 272 1.65 -11.73 8.20
N PRO A 273 2.89 -12.13 8.54
CA PRO A 273 4.08 -11.55 7.92
C PRO A 273 4.08 -11.85 6.41
N LEU A 274 4.76 -11.00 5.64
CA LEU A 274 4.86 -11.06 4.18
C LEU A 274 6.33 -11.07 3.75
N ALA A 275 6.59 -11.53 2.53
CA ALA A 275 7.91 -12.01 2.11
C ALA A 275 8.94 -10.93 1.83
N LEU A 276 8.55 -9.74 1.36
CA LEU A 276 9.50 -8.71 0.93
C LEU A 276 9.95 -7.84 2.10
N HIS A 277 9.03 -7.46 2.98
CA HIS A 277 9.34 -6.70 4.19
C HIS A 277 8.95 -7.49 5.44
N THR A 278 9.75 -8.49 5.77
CA THR A 278 9.55 -9.38 6.93
C THR A 278 9.69 -8.67 8.28
N SER A 279 10.42 -7.55 8.32
CA SER A 279 10.59 -6.70 9.50
C SER A 279 9.39 -5.80 9.79
N VAL A 280 8.45 -5.66 8.83
CA VAL A 280 7.27 -4.82 9.01
C VAL A 280 6.22 -5.56 9.83
N ASN A 281 5.88 -5.02 11.00
CA ASN A 281 4.78 -5.52 11.82
C ASN A 281 3.43 -5.22 11.15
N ARG A 282 2.82 -6.23 10.51
CA ARG A 282 1.52 -6.10 9.85
C ARG A 282 0.34 -5.91 10.81
N ALA A 283 0.51 -6.19 12.11
CA ALA A 283 -0.50 -5.86 13.11
C ALA A 283 -0.59 -4.34 13.37
N ALA A 284 0.44 -3.57 12.96
CA ALA A 284 0.45 -2.12 13.07
C ALA A 284 -0.29 -1.41 11.91
N CYS A 285 -0.66 -2.12 10.84
CA CYS A 285 -1.41 -1.56 9.71
C CYS A 285 -2.76 -1.00 10.18
N THR A 286 -3.14 0.18 9.70
CA THR A 286 -4.31 0.91 10.22
C THR A 286 -5.62 0.17 9.96
N GLU A 287 -5.73 -0.51 8.82
CA GLU A 287 -6.86 -1.38 8.46
C GLU A 287 -7.00 -2.55 9.43
N PHE A 288 -5.89 -3.23 9.73
CA PHE A 288 -5.86 -4.37 10.64
C PHE A 288 -6.30 -3.97 12.04
N ARG A 289 -5.77 -2.83 12.53
CA ARG A 289 -6.09 -2.29 13.86
C ARG A 289 -7.58 -1.94 14.00
N LEU A 290 -8.16 -1.27 13.00
CA LEU A 290 -9.59 -0.92 13.00
C LEU A 290 -10.50 -2.15 12.94
N LEU A 291 -10.19 -3.12 12.08
CA LEU A 291 -10.97 -4.37 12.00
C LEU A 291 -10.83 -5.21 13.26
N SER A 292 -9.62 -5.30 13.84
CA SER A 292 -9.38 -6.06 15.08
C SER A 292 -10.14 -5.47 16.25
N ARG A 293 -10.11 -4.14 16.41
CA ARG A 293 -10.89 -3.44 17.42
C ARG A 293 -12.38 -3.78 17.33
N LEU A 294 -12.96 -3.66 16.14
CA LEU A 294 -14.37 -3.97 15.92
C LEU A 294 -14.67 -5.46 16.16
N ALA A 295 -13.79 -6.36 15.72
CA ALA A 295 -13.97 -7.80 15.91
C ALA A 295 -13.98 -8.21 17.39
N VAL A 296 -13.14 -7.58 18.23
CA VAL A 296 -13.16 -7.81 19.68
C VAL A 296 -14.47 -7.31 20.30
N GLU A 297 -14.92 -6.12 19.94
CA GLU A 297 -16.18 -5.56 20.46
C GLU A 297 -17.39 -6.44 20.12
N LEU A 298 -17.46 -6.93 18.88
CA LEU A 298 -18.53 -7.82 18.42
C LEU A 298 -18.44 -9.23 19.07
N SER A 299 -17.23 -9.74 19.28
CA SER A 299 -17.03 -11.07 19.91
C SER A 299 -17.37 -11.05 21.40
N GLY A 300 -16.97 -10.00 22.12
CA GLY A 300 -17.32 -9.83 23.53
C GLY A 300 -18.83 -9.72 23.76
N ALA A 301 -19.55 -9.03 22.86
CA ALA A 301 -21.01 -8.97 22.90
C ALA A 301 -21.66 -10.36 22.70
N ALA A 302 -21.06 -11.21 21.85
CA ALA A 302 -21.55 -12.58 21.60
C ALA A 302 -21.25 -13.55 22.76
N GLU A 303 -20.11 -13.43 23.43
CA GLU A 303 -19.76 -14.27 24.59
C GLU A 303 -20.68 -14.01 25.79
N GLN A 304 -21.04 -12.75 26.06
CA GLN A 304 -22.01 -12.39 27.10
C GLN A 304 -23.39 -13.03 26.85
N GLN A 305 -23.74 -13.33 25.60
CA GLN A 305 -24.99 -13.97 25.20
C GLN A 305 -24.95 -15.51 25.26
N ARG A 306 -23.80 -16.15 24.94
CA ARG A 306 -23.65 -17.62 25.05
C ARG A 306 -23.90 -18.15 26.47
N GLY A 307 -23.70 -17.32 27.48
CA GLY A 307 -24.07 -17.65 28.86
C GLY A 307 -25.58 -17.63 29.15
N ARG A 308 -26.42 -17.15 28.21
CA ARG A 308 -27.86 -16.91 28.41
C ARG A 308 -28.79 -17.73 27.49
N GLU A 309 -28.39 -18.07 26.26
CA GLU A 309 -29.22 -18.88 25.34
C GLU A 309 -28.39 -19.82 24.43
N LEU A 310 -28.95 -21.01 24.12
CA LEU A 310 -28.32 -22.14 23.42
C LEU A 310 -28.16 -21.99 21.90
N ARG A 311 -28.55 -20.86 21.28
CA ARG A 311 -28.38 -20.63 19.83
C ARG A 311 -27.38 -19.53 19.55
N ALA A 312 -26.35 -19.82 18.76
CA ALA A 312 -25.39 -18.83 18.28
C ALA A 312 -26.11 -17.79 17.40
N PHE A 313 -26.25 -16.56 17.91
CA PHE A 313 -26.77 -15.45 17.13
C PHE A 313 -25.67 -14.93 16.18
N ILE A 314 -26.06 -14.52 14.97
CA ILE A 314 -25.15 -13.98 13.95
C ILE A 314 -25.33 -12.46 13.89
N PRO A 315 -24.31 -11.65 14.25
CA PRO A 315 -24.36 -10.20 14.13
C PRO A 315 -24.74 -9.74 12.72
N ARG A 316 -25.54 -8.67 12.62
CA ARG A 316 -26.02 -8.13 11.34
C ARG A 316 -25.84 -6.63 11.27
N GLY A 317 -25.53 -6.12 10.07
CA GLY A 317 -25.40 -4.69 9.84
C GLY A 317 -24.43 -4.38 8.73
N VAL A 318 -23.90 -3.16 8.76
CA VAL A 318 -22.97 -2.67 7.74
C VAL A 318 -21.70 -2.17 8.40
N VAL A 319 -20.57 -2.51 7.79
CA VAL A 319 -19.25 -1.97 8.12
C VAL A 319 -18.67 -1.38 6.84
N ARG A 320 -18.17 -0.15 6.90
CA ARG A 320 -17.51 0.49 5.77
C ARG A 320 -16.10 0.89 6.19
N LEU A 321 -15.12 0.40 5.45
CA LEU A 321 -13.70 0.67 5.67
C LEU A 321 -13.16 1.48 4.49
N PHE A 322 -12.60 2.64 4.77
CA PHE A 322 -11.83 3.44 3.84
C PHE A 322 -10.34 3.34 4.18
N VAL A 323 -9.48 3.25 3.15
CA VAL A 323 -8.02 3.22 3.29
C VAL A 323 -7.38 4.16 2.27
N SER A 324 -6.42 4.98 2.69
CA SER A 324 -5.83 5.98 1.80
C SER A 324 -4.90 5.42 0.71
N GLN A 325 -4.55 4.13 0.80
CA GLN A 325 -3.69 3.41 -0.13
C GLN A 325 -4.21 1.97 -0.32
N PRO A 326 -3.83 1.28 -1.41
CA PRO A 326 -4.15 -0.14 -1.58
C PRO A 326 -3.65 -0.98 -0.40
N PRO A 327 -4.50 -1.80 0.24
CA PRO A 327 -4.11 -2.59 1.40
C PRO A 327 -3.07 -3.67 1.05
N CYS A 328 -2.19 -3.98 2.00
CA CYS A 328 -1.30 -5.14 1.86
C CYS A 328 -2.07 -6.47 1.95
N LEU A 329 -1.45 -7.58 1.53
CA LEU A 329 -2.08 -8.90 1.57
C LEU A 329 -2.51 -9.32 2.99
N SER A 330 -1.76 -8.95 4.03
CA SER A 330 -2.16 -9.23 5.42
C SER A 330 -3.44 -8.47 5.82
N CYS A 331 -3.64 -7.25 5.33
CA CYS A 331 -4.86 -6.48 5.59
C CYS A 331 -6.05 -7.06 4.82
N LEU A 332 -5.85 -7.50 3.58
CA LEU A 332 -6.87 -8.21 2.81
C LEU A 332 -7.23 -9.55 3.45
N ALA A 333 -6.25 -10.29 3.98
CA ALA A 333 -6.51 -11.48 4.78
C ALA A 333 -7.34 -11.18 6.04
N ALA A 334 -7.13 -10.03 6.70
CA ALA A 334 -7.93 -9.61 7.84
C ALA A 334 -9.38 -9.24 7.45
N VAL A 335 -9.57 -8.59 6.30
CA VAL A 335 -10.89 -8.39 5.69
C VAL A 335 -11.60 -9.73 5.50
N ARG A 336 -10.91 -10.73 4.94
CA ARG A 336 -11.47 -12.07 4.73
C ARG A 336 -11.80 -12.80 6.02
N GLN A 337 -10.92 -12.74 7.01
CA GLN A 337 -11.17 -13.28 8.36
C GLN A 337 -12.42 -12.66 8.98
N PHE A 338 -12.56 -11.33 8.90
CA PHE A 338 -13.71 -10.61 9.43
C PHE A 338 -15.03 -11.06 8.76
N GLN A 339 -15.05 -11.18 7.43
CA GLN A 339 -16.22 -11.67 6.71
C GLN A 339 -16.64 -13.09 7.12
N LEU A 340 -15.67 -13.97 7.39
CA LEU A 340 -15.94 -15.35 7.81
C LEU A 340 -16.42 -15.44 9.27
N LEU A 341 -15.90 -14.57 10.14
CA LEU A 341 -16.33 -14.48 11.54
C LEU A 341 -17.74 -13.89 11.67
N PHE A 342 -18.08 -12.90 10.85
CA PHE A 342 -19.34 -12.17 10.93
C PHE A 342 -20.12 -12.21 9.60
N PRO A 343 -20.63 -13.38 9.18
CA PRO A 343 -21.25 -13.56 7.86
C PRO A 343 -22.56 -12.77 7.67
N GLY A 344 -23.18 -12.28 8.75
CA GLY A 344 -24.36 -11.41 8.68
C GLY A 344 -24.05 -9.92 8.49
N ILE A 345 -22.77 -9.53 8.50
CA ILE A 345 -22.33 -8.14 8.32
C ILE A 345 -21.92 -7.91 6.87
N SER A 346 -22.52 -6.91 6.23
CA SER A 346 -22.06 -6.41 4.94
C SER A 346 -20.83 -5.54 5.13
N LEU A 347 -19.66 -6.05 4.74
CA LEU A 347 -18.40 -5.31 4.75
C LEU A 347 -18.14 -4.67 3.38
N ALA A 348 -18.06 -3.35 3.35
CA ALA A 348 -17.66 -2.57 2.19
C ALA A 348 -16.26 -1.99 2.40
N VAL A 349 -15.39 -2.11 1.39
CA VAL A 349 -14.01 -1.61 1.46
C VAL A 349 -13.77 -0.67 0.29
N LEU A 350 -13.32 0.55 0.59
CA LEU A 350 -12.86 1.55 -0.38
C LEU A 350 -11.40 1.84 -0.12
N PHE A 351 -10.60 1.95 -1.17
CA PHE A 351 -9.25 2.47 -1.05
C PHE A 351 -8.89 3.46 -2.15
N GLY A 352 -7.75 4.10 -1.99
CA GLY A 352 -7.19 5.07 -2.92
C GLY A 352 -7.06 6.45 -2.28
N ARG A 353 -6.39 7.35 -3.00
CA ARG A 353 -5.99 8.65 -2.45
C ARG A 353 -7.19 9.46 -1.98
N GLY A 354 -7.07 10.04 -0.78
CA GLY A 354 -8.05 11.01 -0.27
C GLY A 354 -7.99 12.39 -0.95
N ARG A 355 -7.27 12.52 -2.08
CA ARG A 355 -7.05 13.76 -2.84
C ARG A 355 -7.52 13.62 -4.27
#